data_AF-A0A166TB06-F1
#
_entry.id   AF-A0A166TB06-F1
#
_cell.length_a   1.000
_cell.length_b   1.000
_cell.length_c   1.000
_cell.angle_alpha   90.00
_cell.angle_beta   90.00
_cell.angle_gamma   90.00
#
_symmetry.space_group_name_H-M   'P 1'
#
loop_
_entity.id
_entity.type
_entity.pdbx_description
1 polymer ?
#
loop_
_entity_poly.entity_id
_entity_poly.type
_entity_poly.pdbx_seq_one_letter_code
_entity_poly.pdbx_strand_id
1 'polypeptide(L)'
;MGTPSDRTTRRSYLRAAGVALAATIAGCDTNSGRSKESVVGPYRDRFEEVVDVGSLDVDDTGTEPVDAAVSRALRDGRLLYFPPGTYRLSNLDCSRHSNCGLVGNDATFRVPSGNQGNWLYGEPVRNFVLDGFTFDYTKPDASPVVAFSVAGSRNVLRNLRFEGDHGTSSRSGLELEVPERSASLLVERVHMRGGSRGGNAIFTHTGEGSLRFVDCQVEHWTEGLYASPHSGPLLVRGGTYANNGIDQIRIGGGTSGARVENATVRIDNPRNPEAKPNMRGIWMEEGTNAEIDNCTVEITDLSGTYSSGGVVVGKQFGTARITNTTIQTNYSVPAVNVRSPATEYDPATMPSMQALPSNHGVACENLSIYGAAPDGTAILLTGRDGCRFSGVSVQHHFGSRDGITIENGRRTTLNDVRFRVSGTPIVADSTPITRNVETGGIGSLSKLGDSLLDTL
;
A
#
# COMPACT_ATOMS: atom_id res chain seq x y z
N MET A 1 15.53 36.18 49.72
CA MET A 1 16.31 36.47 48.51
C MET A 1 16.56 35.15 47.79
N GLY A 2 15.61 34.77 46.93
CA GLY A 2 15.66 33.55 46.16
C GLY A 2 15.32 33.90 44.72
N THR A 3 16.28 33.71 43.83
CA THR A 3 16.13 33.82 42.37
C THR A 3 15.70 32.46 41.82
N PRO A 4 14.51 32.32 41.24
CA PRO A 4 14.14 31.12 40.51
C PRO A 4 14.71 31.21 39.08
N SER A 5 15.58 30.27 38.74
CA SER A 5 16.02 30.03 37.37
C SER A 5 14.88 29.39 36.56
N ASP A 6 14.66 29.99 35.42
CA ASP A 6 13.79 29.67 34.30
C ASP A 6 13.57 28.17 34.03
N ARG A 7 12.31 27.72 34.13
CA ARG A 7 11.79 26.46 33.59
C ARG A 7 10.71 26.77 32.56
N THR A 8 11.11 27.35 31.46
CA THR A 8 10.31 27.35 30.22
C THR A 8 10.84 26.25 29.30
N THR A 9 10.18 25.10 29.26
CA THR A 9 10.37 24.13 28.17
C THR A 9 9.15 23.23 28.01
N ARG A 10 8.64 23.21 26.76
CA ARG A 10 7.77 22.18 26.14
C ARG A 10 6.27 22.13 26.48
N ARG A 11 5.56 23.28 26.49
CA ARG A 11 4.08 23.28 26.37
C ARG A 11 3.46 24.40 25.51
N SER A 12 4.21 24.97 24.55
CA SER A 12 3.81 26.20 23.85
C SER A 12 3.76 26.12 22.31
N TYR A 13 3.53 24.94 21.71
CA TYR A 13 3.54 24.80 20.23
C TYR A 13 2.24 24.30 19.57
N LEU A 14 1.08 24.30 20.26
CA LEU A 14 -0.20 23.86 19.63
C LEU A 14 -1.39 24.80 19.86
N ARG A 15 -1.16 26.11 19.92
CA ARG A 15 -2.25 27.12 19.88
C ARG A 15 -1.84 28.36 19.07
N ALA A 16 -1.80 28.23 17.75
CA ALA A 16 -1.83 29.36 16.81
C ALA A 16 -1.99 28.88 15.35
N ALA A 17 -3.18 28.42 14.97
CA ALA A 17 -3.68 28.46 13.59
C ALA A 17 -5.18 28.13 13.58
N GLY A 18 -5.96 28.84 14.42
CA GLY A 18 -7.41 28.89 14.29
C GLY A 18 -7.77 29.97 13.29
N VAL A 19 -7.92 29.60 12.01
CA VAL A 19 -8.65 30.42 11.04
C VAL A 19 -10.07 29.90 11.00
N ALA A 20 -10.96 30.62 11.69
CA ALA A 20 -12.39 30.46 11.54
C ALA A 20 -12.80 30.98 10.16
N LEU A 21 -13.06 30.08 9.21
CA LEU A 21 -13.89 30.40 8.05
C LEU A 21 -15.35 30.31 8.49
N ALA A 22 -15.94 31.49 8.76
CA ALA A 22 -17.38 31.64 8.86
C ALA A 22 -18.00 31.41 7.47
N ALA A 23 -18.48 30.19 7.21
CA ALA A 23 -19.36 29.93 6.08
C ALA A 23 -20.79 30.27 6.51
N THR A 24 -21.31 31.35 5.95
CA THR A 24 -22.74 31.69 5.95
C THR A 24 -23.53 30.51 5.40
N ILE A 25 -24.42 29.94 6.22
CA ILE A 25 -25.41 28.95 5.78
C ILE A 25 -26.49 29.71 5.00
N ALA A 26 -26.31 29.76 3.68
CA ALA A 26 -27.38 30.04 2.73
C ALA A 26 -27.57 28.77 1.91
N GLY A 27 -28.75 28.17 2.02
CA GLY A 27 -29.07 26.90 1.35
C GLY A 27 -28.97 27.01 -0.16
N CYS A 28 -28.22 26.09 -0.77
CA CYS A 28 -28.27 25.78 -2.18
C CYS A 28 -28.09 24.26 -2.36
N ASP A 29 -28.84 23.73 -3.32
CA ASP A 29 -29.05 22.32 -3.64
C ASP A 29 -27.84 21.40 -3.48
N THR A 30 -28.03 20.35 -2.69
CA THR A 30 -27.17 19.17 -2.68
C THR A 30 -27.41 18.33 -3.93
N ASN A 31 -27.01 18.83 -5.11
CA ASN A 31 -26.79 18.01 -6.32
C ASN A 31 -26.21 18.79 -7.52
N SER A 32 -25.44 19.87 -7.33
CA SER A 32 -24.63 20.38 -8.45
C SER A 32 -23.41 19.48 -8.62
N GLY A 33 -23.52 18.47 -9.49
CA GLY A 33 -22.38 17.67 -9.93
C GLY A 33 -21.22 18.56 -10.40
N ARG A 34 -20.00 18.00 -10.45
CA ARG A 34 -18.82 18.77 -10.88
C ARG A 34 -19.02 19.29 -12.31
N SER A 35 -18.58 20.51 -12.59
CA SER A 35 -18.63 21.06 -13.96
C SER A 35 -17.57 20.40 -14.84
N LYS A 36 -17.81 20.34 -16.16
CA LYS A 36 -16.84 19.85 -17.15
C LYS A 36 -15.49 20.59 -17.02
N GLU A 37 -15.53 21.90 -16.84
CA GLU A 37 -14.35 22.75 -16.68
C GLU A 37 -13.54 22.35 -15.44
N SER A 38 -14.20 22.03 -14.32
CA SER A 38 -13.51 21.60 -13.10
C SER A 38 -12.83 20.23 -13.24
N VAL A 39 -13.43 19.33 -14.02
CA VAL A 39 -12.93 17.96 -14.25
C VAL A 39 -11.80 17.94 -15.29
N VAL A 40 -11.95 18.71 -16.38
CA VAL A 40 -10.97 18.80 -17.47
C VAL A 40 -9.84 19.77 -17.16
N GLY A 41 -10.09 20.80 -16.35
CA GLY A 41 -9.15 21.88 -16.03
C GLY A 41 -7.74 21.42 -15.65
N PRO A 42 -7.56 20.44 -14.76
CA PRO A 42 -6.23 19.93 -14.38
C PRO A 42 -5.40 19.35 -15.54
N TYR A 43 -6.07 19.02 -16.64
CA TYR A 43 -5.48 18.37 -17.81
C TYR A 43 -5.48 19.24 -19.06
N ARG A 44 -6.22 20.34 -19.08
CA ARG A 44 -6.54 21.06 -20.33
C ARG A 44 -5.30 21.44 -21.13
N ASP A 45 -4.26 21.94 -20.48
CA ASP A 45 -3.02 22.39 -21.13
C ASP A 45 -2.14 21.24 -21.64
N ARG A 46 -2.52 19.99 -21.37
CA ARG A 46 -1.81 18.80 -21.85
C ARG A 46 -2.28 18.36 -23.22
N PHE A 47 -3.51 18.69 -23.60
CA PHE A 47 -4.19 18.09 -24.75
C PHE A 47 -4.55 19.17 -25.77
N GLU A 48 -4.41 18.82 -27.04
CA GLU A 48 -4.75 19.68 -28.18
C GLU A 48 -6.27 19.87 -28.28
N GLU A 49 -7.02 18.81 -27.97
CA GLU A 49 -8.46 18.78 -28.10
C GLU A 49 -9.11 18.00 -26.95
N VAL A 50 -10.26 18.51 -26.48
CA VAL A 50 -11.12 17.82 -25.53
C VAL A 50 -12.40 17.43 -26.26
N VAL A 51 -12.64 16.13 -26.39
CA VAL A 51 -13.82 15.59 -27.06
C VAL A 51 -14.85 15.23 -26.00
N ASP A 52 -16.05 15.79 -26.12
CA ASP A 52 -17.18 15.42 -25.27
C ASP A 52 -17.84 14.16 -25.79
N VAL A 53 -17.77 13.07 -25.03
CA VAL A 53 -18.36 11.78 -25.44
C VAL A 53 -19.89 11.89 -25.55
N GLY A 54 -20.54 12.74 -24.73
CA GLY A 54 -21.98 12.98 -24.84
C GLY A 54 -22.41 13.66 -26.14
N SER A 55 -21.48 14.29 -26.85
CA SER A 55 -21.74 14.88 -28.18
C SER A 55 -21.60 13.87 -29.33
N LEU A 56 -21.20 12.63 -29.05
CA LEU A 56 -20.94 11.60 -30.05
C LEU A 56 -22.16 10.70 -30.34
N ASP A 57 -23.35 11.05 -29.85
CA ASP A 57 -24.60 10.27 -30.00
C ASP A 57 -24.43 8.81 -29.54
N VAL A 58 -23.85 8.64 -28.34
CA VAL A 58 -23.59 7.33 -27.73
C VAL A 58 -24.56 7.06 -26.58
N ASP A 59 -24.77 5.78 -26.28
CA ASP A 59 -25.59 5.38 -25.14
C ASP A 59 -24.88 5.61 -23.79
N ASP A 60 -25.48 6.45 -22.95
CA ASP A 60 -25.05 6.75 -21.59
C ASP A 60 -25.93 6.04 -20.52
N THR A 61 -26.80 5.11 -20.95
CA THR A 61 -27.62 4.28 -20.06
C THR A 61 -27.00 2.91 -19.76
N GLY A 62 -26.02 2.48 -20.55
CA GLY A 62 -25.28 1.23 -20.37
C GLY A 62 -25.96 0.00 -21.00
N THR A 63 -26.89 0.25 -21.92
CA THR A 63 -27.63 -0.73 -22.71
C THR A 63 -26.78 -1.19 -23.90
N GLU A 64 -26.32 -0.25 -24.72
CA GLU A 64 -25.55 -0.45 -25.94
C GLU A 64 -24.07 -0.14 -25.73
N PRO A 65 -23.16 -0.91 -26.35
CA PRO A 65 -21.73 -0.67 -26.26
C PRO A 65 -21.30 0.64 -26.94
N VAL A 66 -20.43 1.41 -26.29
CA VAL A 66 -19.89 2.68 -26.83
C VAL A 66 -18.50 2.55 -27.44
N ASP A 67 -17.93 1.34 -27.45
CA ASP A 67 -16.55 1.05 -27.84
C ASP A 67 -16.18 1.67 -29.19
N ALA A 68 -17.02 1.49 -30.22
CA ALA A 68 -16.72 1.94 -31.57
C ALA A 68 -16.62 3.48 -31.69
N ALA A 69 -17.43 4.21 -30.93
CA ALA A 69 -17.39 5.66 -30.90
C ALA A 69 -16.17 6.16 -30.13
N VAL A 70 -15.90 5.57 -28.96
CA VAL A 70 -14.75 5.90 -28.11
C VAL A 70 -13.43 5.62 -28.84
N SER A 71 -13.27 4.43 -29.44
CA SER A 71 -12.06 4.06 -30.19
C SER A 71 -11.81 4.96 -31.40
N ARG A 72 -12.87 5.47 -32.06
CA ARG A 72 -12.73 6.43 -33.17
C ARG A 72 -12.31 7.82 -32.70
N ALA A 73 -12.81 8.22 -31.53
CA ALA A 73 -12.52 9.51 -30.92
C ALA A 73 -11.13 9.55 -30.28
N LEU A 74 -10.67 8.43 -29.72
CA LEU A 74 -9.35 8.26 -29.12
C LEU A 74 -8.26 8.45 -30.18
N ARG A 75 -7.49 9.53 -30.03
CA ARG A 75 -6.34 9.86 -30.89
C ARG A 75 -5.28 10.55 -30.05
N ASP A 76 -4.10 10.66 -30.64
CA ASP A 76 -3.00 11.42 -30.05
C ASP A 76 -3.42 12.87 -29.81
N GLY A 77 -2.97 13.44 -28.70
CA GLY A 77 -3.30 14.82 -28.31
C GLY A 77 -4.73 15.02 -27.81
N ARG A 78 -5.56 13.98 -27.68
CA ARG A 78 -6.97 14.11 -27.27
C ARG A 78 -7.27 13.62 -25.86
N LEU A 79 -8.10 14.39 -25.16
CA LEU A 79 -8.74 13.97 -23.91
C LEU A 79 -10.24 13.75 -24.16
N LEU A 80 -10.72 12.55 -23.88
CA LEU A 80 -12.14 12.21 -23.99
C LEU A 80 -12.80 12.46 -22.64
N TYR A 81 -13.75 13.40 -22.61
CA TYR A 81 -14.56 13.71 -21.44
C TYR A 81 -15.85 12.90 -21.48
N PHE A 82 -16.11 12.12 -20.42
CA PHE A 82 -17.33 11.38 -20.21
C PHE A 82 -18.21 12.15 -19.21
N PRO A 83 -19.37 12.68 -19.64
CA PRO A 83 -20.34 13.25 -18.71
C PRO A 83 -20.90 12.18 -17.75
N PRO A 84 -21.67 12.60 -16.72
CA PRO A 84 -22.37 11.64 -15.86
C PRO A 84 -23.21 10.67 -16.68
N GLY A 85 -23.07 9.37 -16.42
CA GLY A 85 -23.73 8.33 -17.19
C GLY A 85 -23.14 6.95 -16.91
N THR A 86 -23.82 5.92 -17.41
CA THR A 86 -23.33 4.54 -17.42
C THR A 86 -23.00 4.14 -18.85
N TYR A 87 -21.74 3.82 -19.12
CA TYR A 87 -21.26 3.48 -20.44
C TYR A 87 -20.90 2.01 -20.47
N ARG A 88 -21.50 1.25 -21.38
CA ARG A 88 -21.14 -0.14 -21.61
C ARG A 88 -19.92 -0.19 -22.51
N LEU A 89 -18.85 -0.84 -22.05
CA LEU A 89 -17.69 -1.16 -22.88
C LEU A 89 -17.60 -2.68 -23.00
N SER A 90 -17.47 -3.17 -24.24
CA SER A 90 -17.17 -4.56 -24.55
C SER A 90 -15.67 -4.82 -24.47
N ASN A 91 -14.85 -3.90 -25.00
CA ASN A 91 -13.40 -3.93 -24.97
C ASN A 91 -12.86 -2.60 -25.54
N LEU A 92 -11.91 -1.97 -24.85
CA LEU A 92 -11.29 -0.72 -25.29
C LEU A 92 -9.76 -0.82 -25.28
N ASP A 93 -9.18 -0.75 -26.48
CA ASP A 93 -7.75 -0.73 -26.72
C ASP A 93 -7.25 0.72 -26.88
N CYS A 94 -6.39 1.15 -25.96
CA CYS A 94 -5.72 2.45 -25.95
C CYS A 94 -4.27 2.37 -26.45
N SER A 95 -3.83 1.22 -26.97
CA SER A 95 -2.45 0.96 -27.36
C SER A 95 -1.96 1.90 -28.46
N ARG A 96 -0.65 2.17 -28.46
CA ARG A 96 0.06 2.95 -29.49
C ARG A 96 -0.41 4.39 -29.65
N HIS A 97 -1.21 4.89 -28.72
CA HIS A 97 -1.53 6.30 -28.62
C HIS A 97 -0.55 7.04 -27.71
N SER A 98 -0.38 8.33 -28.00
CA SER A 98 0.48 9.22 -27.24
C SER A 98 -0.24 10.50 -26.84
N ASN A 99 -0.05 10.90 -25.59
CA ASN A 99 -0.66 12.10 -25.02
C ASN A 99 -2.18 12.10 -25.25
N CYS A 100 -2.82 10.97 -24.90
CA CYS A 100 -4.27 10.78 -24.93
C CYS A 100 -4.81 10.48 -23.52
N GLY A 101 -6.13 10.50 -23.35
CA GLY A 101 -6.72 10.09 -22.08
C GLY A 101 -8.24 10.05 -22.05
N LEU A 102 -8.76 9.48 -20.98
CA LEU A 102 -10.18 9.42 -20.65
C LEU A 102 -10.39 10.09 -19.29
N VAL A 103 -11.38 10.97 -19.18
CA VAL A 103 -11.77 11.59 -17.91
C VAL A 103 -13.27 11.50 -17.69
N GLY A 104 -13.67 10.93 -16.55
CA GLY A 104 -15.05 10.76 -16.13
C GLY A 104 -15.48 11.85 -15.16
N ASN A 105 -16.72 12.30 -15.31
CA ASN A 105 -17.42 13.12 -14.35
C ASN A 105 -18.56 12.30 -13.75
N ASP A 106 -18.26 11.53 -12.71
CA ASP A 106 -19.19 10.55 -12.12
C ASP A 106 -19.71 9.56 -13.18
N ALA A 107 -18.84 9.23 -14.14
CA ALA A 107 -19.11 8.27 -15.21
C ALA A 107 -18.80 6.85 -14.72
N THR A 108 -19.69 5.92 -15.05
CA THR A 108 -19.56 4.50 -14.71
C THR A 108 -19.31 3.69 -15.96
N PHE A 109 -18.26 2.87 -15.98
CA PHE A 109 -18.10 1.82 -16.96
C PHE A 109 -18.75 0.54 -16.46
N ARG A 110 -19.77 0.10 -17.20
CA ARG A 110 -20.39 -1.20 -16.99
C ARG A 110 -19.49 -2.27 -17.57
N VAL A 111 -18.92 -3.10 -16.71
CA VAL A 111 -17.98 -4.15 -17.13
C VAL A 111 -18.73 -5.29 -17.84
N PRO A 112 -18.11 -5.97 -18.81
CA PRO A 112 -18.68 -7.16 -19.43
C PRO A 112 -18.67 -8.34 -18.46
N SER A 113 -19.65 -9.24 -18.59
CA SER A 113 -19.68 -10.49 -17.86
C SER A 113 -18.61 -11.46 -18.36
N GLY A 114 -18.16 -12.34 -17.47
CA GLY A 114 -17.21 -13.41 -17.74
C GLY A 114 -15.75 -13.01 -17.47
N ASN A 115 -14.86 -13.96 -17.75
CA ASN A 115 -13.41 -13.75 -17.74
C ASN A 115 -12.94 -13.43 -19.16
N GLN A 116 -12.69 -12.15 -19.43
CA GLN A 116 -12.27 -11.67 -20.76
C GLN A 116 -10.77 -11.32 -20.84
N GLY A 117 -10.00 -11.57 -19.78
CA GLY A 117 -8.62 -11.06 -19.71
C GLY A 117 -8.60 -9.53 -19.74
N ASN A 118 -7.74 -8.94 -20.57
CA ASN A 118 -7.59 -7.49 -20.69
C ASN A 118 -8.80 -6.87 -21.41
N TRP A 119 -9.48 -5.96 -20.75
CA TRP A 119 -10.73 -5.35 -21.23
C TRP A 119 -10.59 -3.87 -21.55
N LEU A 120 -10.07 -3.09 -20.61
CA LEU A 120 -9.65 -1.71 -20.83
C LEU A 120 -8.13 -1.70 -20.71
N TYR A 121 -7.43 -1.52 -21.82
CA TYR A 121 -5.99 -1.70 -21.81
C TYR A 121 -5.23 -0.79 -22.78
N GLY A 122 -3.91 -0.75 -22.64
CA GLY A 122 -3.01 -0.12 -23.60
C GLY A 122 -1.56 -0.59 -23.46
N GLU A 123 -0.92 -0.95 -24.58
CA GLU A 123 0.42 -1.55 -24.60
C GLU A 123 1.25 -1.20 -25.87
N PRO A 124 2.36 -0.46 -25.74
CA PRO A 124 2.51 0.61 -24.77
C PRO A 124 1.56 1.78 -25.10
N VAL A 125 1.07 2.48 -24.08
CA VAL A 125 0.42 3.80 -24.22
C VAL A 125 1.29 4.88 -23.60
N ARG A 126 1.42 6.05 -24.25
CA ARG A 126 2.38 7.09 -23.83
C ARG A 126 1.70 8.32 -23.24
N ASN A 127 2.18 8.82 -22.10
CA ASN A 127 1.68 10.04 -21.44
C ASN A 127 0.15 10.05 -21.21
N PHE A 128 -0.38 8.90 -20.81
CA PHE A 128 -1.80 8.59 -20.70
C PHE A 128 -2.49 9.17 -19.46
N VAL A 129 -3.77 9.48 -19.55
CA VAL A 129 -4.63 9.83 -18.39
C VAL A 129 -5.85 8.93 -18.36
N LEU A 130 -6.12 8.32 -17.20
CA LEU A 130 -7.40 7.72 -16.84
C LEU A 130 -7.84 8.29 -15.49
N ASP A 131 -8.88 9.11 -15.46
CA ASP A 131 -9.31 9.78 -14.24
C ASP A 131 -10.83 9.75 -14.06
N GLY A 132 -11.31 9.47 -12.85
CA GLY A 132 -12.67 9.83 -12.44
C GLY A 132 -13.75 8.83 -12.86
N PHE A 133 -13.42 7.55 -12.94
CA PHE A 133 -14.35 6.49 -13.33
C PHE A 133 -14.71 5.54 -12.18
N THR A 134 -15.95 5.07 -12.20
CA THR A 134 -16.38 3.86 -11.49
C THR A 134 -16.41 2.70 -12.49
N PHE A 135 -15.84 1.56 -12.12
CA PHE A 135 -15.97 0.29 -12.81
C PHE A 135 -16.96 -0.58 -12.03
N ASP A 136 -18.07 -0.94 -12.66
CA ASP A 136 -19.16 -1.67 -12.01
C ASP A 136 -19.00 -3.19 -12.15
N TYR A 137 -18.42 -3.81 -11.11
CA TYR A 137 -18.29 -5.26 -10.91
C TYR A 137 -19.40 -5.81 -9.99
N THR A 138 -20.54 -5.12 -9.82
CA THR A 138 -21.59 -5.57 -8.88
C THR A 138 -22.33 -6.83 -9.34
N LYS A 139 -22.18 -7.20 -10.61
CA LYS A 139 -22.72 -8.45 -11.14
C LYS A 139 -21.82 -9.64 -10.78
N PRO A 140 -22.39 -10.76 -10.29
CA PRO A 140 -21.63 -11.99 -10.12
C PRO A 140 -21.10 -12.44 -11.49
N ASP A 141 -19.85 -12.88 -11.53
CA ASP A 141 -19.14 -13.43 -12.70
C ASP A 141 -18.47 -12.40 -13.63
N ALA A 142 -18.29 -11.15 -13.22
CA ALA A 142 -17.41 -10.22 -13.93
C ALA A 142 -15.97 -10.28 -13.40
N SER A 143 -15.02 -10.68 -14.25
CA SER A 143 -13.58 -10.61 -13.92
C SER A 143 -12.69 -10.03 -15.05
N PRO A 144 -13.12 -9.02 -15.83
CA PRO A 144 -12.23 -8.35 -16.77
C PRO A 144 -11.13 -7.56 -16.05
N VAL A 145 -9.97 -7.46 -16.68
CA VAL A 145 -8.77 -6.79 -16.17
C VAL A 145 -8.61 -5.43 -16.83
N VAL A 146 -8.34 -4.40 -16.02
CA VAL A 146 -7.83 -3.10 -16.51
C VAL A 146 -6.31 -3.16 -16.55
N ALA A 147 -5.68 -2.96 -17.71
CA ALA A 147 -4.25 -3.28 -17.87
C ALA A 147 -3.48 -2.23 -18.68
N PHE A 148 -2.41 -1.65 -18.14
CA PHE A 148 -1.62 -0.64 -18.87
C PHE A 148 -0.12 -0.89 -18.76
N SER A 149 0.52 -1.04 -19.92
CA SER A 149 1.95 -0.85 -20.08
C SER A 149 2.19 0.57 -20.59
N VAL A 150 2.90 1.39 -19.80
CA VAL A 150 3.00 2.83 -20.07
C VAL A 150 4.41 3.28 -20.45
N ALA A 151 4.47 4.27 -21.35
CA ALA A 151 5.69 4.96 -21.73
C ALA A 151 5.60 6.47 -21.44
N GLY A 152 6.75 7.14 -21.35
CA GLY A 152 6.80 8.57 -21.03
C GLY A 152 6.51 8.89 -19.55
N SER A 153 6.63 10.16 -19.18
CA SER A 153 6.71 10.59 -17.77
C SER A 153 5.44 11.25 -17.24
N ARG A 154 4.36 11.30 -18.02
CA ARG A 154 3.12 12.00 -17.64
C ARG A 154 1.91 11.06 -17.48
N ASN A 155 2.14 9.77 -17.18
CA ASN A 155 1.06 8.80 -17.02
C ASN A 155 0.37 8.92 -15.66
N VAL A 156 -0.96 8.94 -15.67
CA VAL A 156 -1.80 9.09 -14.47
C VAL A 156 -3.00 8.16 -14.55
N LEU A 157 -3.19 7.33 -13.52
CA LEU A 157 -4.43 6.64 -13.19
C LEU A 157 -4.94 7.20 -11.86
N ARG A 158 -6.13 7.80 -11.84
CA ARG A 158 -6.56 8.59 -10.69
C ARG A 158 -8.06 8.51 -10.42
N ASN A 159 -8.47 8.61 -9.15
CA ASN A 159 -9.88 8.66 -8.75
C ASN A 159 -10.70 7.51 -9.36
N LEU A 160 -10.17 6.28 -9.29
CA LEU A 160 -10.81 5.10 -9.87
C LEU A 160 -11.49 4.29 -8.76
N ARG A 161 -12.72 3.84 -9.00
CA ARG A 161 -13.47 2.99 -8.08
C ARG A 161 -13.82 1.68 -8.76
N PHE A 162 -13.45 0.56 -8.15
CA PHE A 162 -13.84 -0.78 -8.59
C PHE A 162 -14.90 -1.27 -7.61
N GLU A 163 -16.17 -1.14 -8.00
CA GLU A 163 -17.32 -1.39 -7.14
C GLU A 163 -17.84 -2.82 -7.37
N GLY A 164 -17.87 -3.65 -6.32
CA GLY A 164 -18.30 -5.05 -6.40
C GLY A 164 -17.18 -6.08 -6.24
N ASP A 165 -17.58 -7.35 -6.06
CA ASP A 165 -16.70 -8.51 -5.87
C ASP A 165 -16.19 -9.03 -7.23
N HIS A 166 -14.90 -9.29 -7.36
CA HIS A 166 -14.32 -9.78 -8.63
C HIS A 166 -14.41 -11.31 -8.80
N GLY A 167 -15.14 -12.01 -7.93
CA GLY A 167 -15.38 -13.44 -8.03
C GLY A 167 -14.17 -14.31 -7.68
N THR A 168 -14.12 -15.51 -8.24
CA THR A 168 -13.05 -16.50 -8.02
C THR A 168 -12.11 -16.63 -9.21
N SER A 169 -12.50 -16.15 -10.38
CA SER A 169 -11.76 -16.30 -11.64
C SER A 169 -10.87 -15.10 -11.96
N SER A 170 -10.84 -14.08 -11.10
CA SER A 170 -10.03 -12.89 -11.34
C SER A 170 -8.54 -13.23 -11.33
N ARG A 171 -7.85 -12.74 -12.37
CA ARG A 171 -6.40 -12.75 -12.46
C ARG A 171 -5.81 -11.59 -11.67
N SER A 172 -6.33 -10.39 -11.95
CA SER A 172 -6.09 -9.16 -11.19
C SER A 172 -7.23 -8.18 -11.45
N GLY A 173 -7.43 -7.17 -10.61
CA GLY A 173 -8.30 -6.04 -10.95
C GLY A 173 -7.60 -5.01 -11.84
N LEU A 174 -6.41 -4.57 -11.43
CA LEU A 174 -5.58 -3.60 -12.14
C LEU A 174 -4.17 -4.17 -12.39
N GLU A 175 -3.70 -4.10 -13.63
CA GLU A 175 -2.36 -4.54 -14.02
C GLU A 175 -1.54 -3.44 -14.66
N LEU A 176 -0.31 -3.29 -14.21
CA LEU A 176 0.52 -2.14 -14.55
C LEU A 176 1.93 -2.56 -14.93
N GLU A 177 2.47 -1.93 -15.96
CA GLU A 177 3.86 -2.09 -16.35
C GLU A 177 4.45 -0.72 -16.70
N VAL A 178 5.68 -0.48 -16.24
CA VAL A 178 6.46 0.72 -16.58
C VAL A 178 7.83 0.27 -17.07
N PRO A 179 7.93 -0.24 -18.32
CA PRO A 179 9.12 -0.96 -18.77
C PRO A 179 10.37 -0.08 -18.82
N GLU A 180 10.21 1.16 -19.28
CA GLU A 180 11.32 2.06 -19.59
C GLU A 180 11.70 2.92 -18.38
N ARG A 181 13.01 3.06 -18.11
CA ARG A 181 13.53 3.90 -17.02
C ARG A 181 13.10 5.37 -17.06
N SER A 182 12.89 5.90 -18.26
CA SER A 182 12.45 7.28 -18.49
C SER A 182 10.94 7.46 -18.27
N ALA A 183 10.19 6.37 -18.12
CA ALA A 183 8.76 6.40 -17.93
C ALA A 183 8.39 6.47 -16.44
N SER A 184 7.22 7.01 -16.17
CA SER A 184 6.67 7.04 -14.81
C SER A 184 5.15 6.94 -14.82
N LEU A 185 4.63 6.30 -13.79
CA LEU A 185 3.20 6.13 -13.54
C LEU A 185 2.82 6.58 -12.13
N LEU A 186 1.84 7.48 -12.07
CA LEU A 186 1.12 7.81 -10.84
C LEU A 186 -0.21 7.06 -10.79
N VAL A 187 -0.41 6.28 -9.74
CA VAL A 187 -1.67 5.65 -9.36
C VAL A 187 -2.16 6.33 -8.08
N GLU A 188 -3.28 7.03 -8.13
CA GLU A 188 -3.70 7.89 -7.02
C GLU A 188 -5.20 7.78 -6.72
N ARG A 189 -5.57 7.57 -5.45
CA ARG A 189 -6.99 7.43 -5.03
C ARG A 189 -7.73 6.37 -5.86
N VAL A 190 -7.12 5.19 -5.94
CA VAL A 190 -7.76 3.98 -6.50
C VAL A 190 -8.38 3.18 -5.37
N HIS A 191 -9.68 2.89 -5.47
CA HIS A 191 -10.47 2.21 -4.45
C HIS A 191 -10.97 0.85 -4.97
N MET A 192 -10.59 -0.23 -4.29
CA MET A 192 -10.88 -1.63 -4.66
C MET A 192 -11.28 -2.41 -3.41
N ARG A 193 -12.48 -2.16 -2.89
CA ARG A 193 -12.92 -2.63 -1.56
C ARG A 193 -13.84 -3.84 -1.59
N GLY A 194 -14.38 -4.19 -2.76
CA GLY A 194 -15.27 -5.34 -2.92
C GLY A 194 -14.57 -6.68 -2.74
N GLY A 195 -13.26 -6.73 -2.98
CA GLY A 195 -12.45 -7.92 -2.82
C GLY A 195 -12.51 -8.89 -3.99
N SER A 196 -11.81 -10.00 -3.82
CA SER A 196 -11.78 -11.12 -4.75
C SER A 196 -11.37 -12.38 -3.99
N ARG A 197 -11.82 -13.54 -4.49
CA ARG A 197 -11.39 -14.88 -4.04
C ARG A 197 -10.29 -15.48 -4.94
N GLY A 198 -9.81 -14.72 -5.91
CA GLY A 198 -8.64 -15.05 -6.73
C GLY A 198 -7.88 -13.80 -7.16
N GLY A 199 -6.58 -13.94 -7.44
CA GLY A 199 -5.80 -12.87 -8.05
C GLY A 199 -5.51 -11.66 -7.15
N ASN A 200 -4.88 -10.66 -7.75
CA ASN A 200 -4.39 -9.45 -7.07
C ASN A 200 -5.37 -8.29 -7.23
N ALA A 201 -5.46 -7.38 -6.25
CA ALA A 201 -6.15 -6.12 -6.50
C ALA A 201 -5.37 -5.31 -7.54
N ILE A 202 -4.10 -5.07 -7.23
CA ILE A 202 -3.16 -4.36 -8.10
C ILE A 202 -1.93 -5.24 -8.28
N PHE A 203 -1.62 -5.56 -9.52
CA PHE A 203 -0.41 -6.27 -9.90
C PHE A 203 0.47 -5.35 -10.76
N THR A 204 1.76 -5.26 -10.43
CA THR A 204 2.73 -4.63 -11.31
C THR A 204 3.62 -5.69 -11.93
N HIS A 205 3.99 -5.53 -13.19
CA HIS A 205 5.04 -6.31 -13.83
C HIS A 205 6.42 -5.75 -13.47
N THR A 206 7.47 -6.53 -13.74
CA THR A 206 8.86 -6.05 -13.67
C THR A 206 9.08 -4.93 -14.70
N GLY A 207 9.91 -3.95 -14.33
CA GLY A 207 10.25 -2.82 -15.19
C GLY A 207 11.42 -2.00 -14.64
N GLU A 208 11.73 -0.90 -15.32
CA GLU A 208 12.76 0.06 -14.92
C GLU A 208 12.24 1.46 -14.58
N GLY A 209 10.97 1.76 -14.86
CA GLY A 209 10.40 3.09 -14.68
C GLY A 209 10.02 3.46 -13.24
N SER A 210 9.45 4.63 -13.02
CA SER A 210 9.03 5.04 -11.67
C SER A 210 7.56 4.72 -11.41
N LEU A 211 7.26 4.02 -10.31
CA LEU A 211 5.91 3.68 -9.85
C LEU A 211 5.58 4.41 -8.56
N ARG A 212 4.42 5.08 -8.53
CA ARG A 212 3.93 5.75 -7.32
C ARG A 212 2.47 5.41 -7.07
N PHE A 213 2.18 4.84 -5.92
CA PHE A 213 0.83 4.59 -5.38
C PHE A 213 0.56 5.61 -4.28
N VAL A 214 -0.51 6.39 -4.41
CA VAL A 214 -0.84 7.48 -3.48
C VAL A 214 -2.30 7.39 -3.04
N ASP A 215 -2.53 7.27 -1.74
CA ASP A 215 -3.87 7.27 -1.13
C ASP A 215 -4.84 6.23 -1.72
N CYS A 216 -4.32 5.04 -2.05
CA CYS A 216 -5.13 3.91 -2.52
C CYS A 216 -5.86 3.21 -1.36
N GLN A 217 -7.01 2.60 -1.65
CA GLN A 217 -7.78 1.80 -0.70
C GLN A 217 -8.03 0.41 -1.29
N VAL A 218 -7.45 -0.62 -0.71
CA VAL A 218 -7.50 -1.99 -1.23
C VAL A 218 -7.90 -2.94 -0.12
N GLU A 219 -9.05 -3.62 -0.30
CA GLU A 219 -9.57 -4.51 0.74
C GLU A 219 -10.08 -5.84 0.22
N HIS A 220 -9.87 -6.89 1.01
CA HIS A 220 -10.48 -8.22 0.87
C HIS A 220 -10.05 -9.07 -0.34
N TRP A 221 -8.95 -8.76 -1.02
CA TRP A 221 -8.42 -9.54 -2.14
C TRP A 221 -7.58 -10.76 -1.71
N THR A 222 -7.28 -11.68 -2.63
CA THR A 222 -6.30 -12.76 -2.37
C THR A 222 -4.89 -12.19 -2.22
N GLU A 223 -4.55 -11.13 -2.96
CA GLU A 223 -3.35 -10.30 -2.74
C GLU A 223 -3.73 -8.82 -2.90
N GLY A 224 -3.17 -7.94 -2.07
CA GLY A 224 -3.50 -6.52 -2.07
C GLY A 224 -2.77 -5.77 -3.19
N LEU A 225 -1.75 -5.01 -2.81
CA LEU A 225 -0.80 -4.44 -3.77
C LEU A 225 0.38 -5.39 -3.94
N TYR A 226 0.40 -6.09 -5.07
CA TYR A 226 1.54 -6.86 -5.53
C TYR A 226 2.40 -5.97 -6.45
N ALA A 227 3.33 -5.22 -5.87
CA ALA A 227 4.36 -4.57 -6.67
C ALA A 227 5.51 -5.55 -6.90
N SER A 228 5.53 -6.20 -8.08
CA SER A 228 6.56 -7.19 -8.44
C SER A 228 7.97 -6.61 -8.32
N PRO A 229 9.00 -7.48 -8.21
CA PRO A 229 10.40 -7.11 -8.43
C PRO A 229 10.54 -6.09 -9.57
N HIS A 230 10.87 -4.86 -9.22
CA HIS A 230 10.96 -3.72 -10.13
C HIS A 230 12.27 -2.96 -9.86
N SER A 231 13.03 -2.66 -10.91
CA SER A 231 14.38 -2.09 -10.75
C SER A 231 14.41 -0.57 -10.57
N GLY A 232 13.40 0.13 -11.10
CA GLY A 232 13.20 1.57 -10.91
C GLY A 232 12.50 1.94 -9.60
N PRO A 233 12.43 3.25 -9.27
CA PRO A 233 11.92 3.73 -7.99
C PRO A 233 10.46 3.36 -7.75
N LEU A 234 10.17 2.84 -6.56
CA LEU A 234 8.81 2.52 -6.09
C LEU A 234 8.46 3.34 -4.85
N LEU A 235 7.31 4.01 -4.87
CA LEU A 235 6.73 4.71 -3.72
C LEU A 235 5.30 4.25 -3.48
N VAL A 236 4.99 3.86 -2.25
CA VAL A 236 3.64 3.75 -1.71
C VAL A 236 3.49 4.83 -0.63
N ARG A 237 2.52 5.73 -0.79
CA ARG A 237 2.30 6.82 0.15
C ARG A 237 0.84 6.91 0.55
N GLY A 238 0.58 6.87 1.86
CA GLY A 238 -0.78 6.95 2.37
C GLY A 238 -1.58 5.68 2.06
N GLY A 239 -2.90 5.81 2.16
CA GLY A 239 -3.83 4.75 1.82
C GLY A 239 -4.07 3.70 2.90
N THR A 240 -5.00 2.81 2.60
CA THR A 240 -5.42 1.72 3.50
C THR A 240 -5.42 0.40 2.73
N TYR A 241 -4.70 -0.58 3.25
CA TYR A 241 -4.60 -1.91 2.67
C TYR A 241 -5.02 -2.92 3.74
N ALA A 242 -6.22 -3.51 3.58
CA ALA A 242 -6.83 -4.26 4.66
C ALA A 242 -7.41 -5.62 4.24
N ASN A 243 -7.22 -6.61 5.11
CA ASN A 243 -7.85 -7.91 4.99
C ASN A 243 -7.63 -8.63 3.64
N ASN A 244 -6.55 -8.31 2.93
CA ASN A 244 -6.08 -9.01 1.76
C ASN A 244 -5.32 -10.29 2.18
N GLY A 245 -5.18 -11.27 1.30
CA GLY A 245 -4.50 -12.54 1.60
C GLY A 245 -2.98 -12.37 1.71
N ILE A 246 -2.19 -12.85 0.74
CA ILE A 246 -0.73 -13.05 0.87
C ILE A 246 0.04 -11.82 1.35
N ASP A 247 -0.40 -10.64 0.95
CA ASP A 247 0.14 -9.34 1.35
C ASP A 247 -0.93 -8.26 1.33
N GLN A 248 -0.79 -7.29 2.23
CA GLN A 248 -1.49 -6.02 2.11
C GLN A 248 -0.72 -5.12 1.15
N ILE A 249 0.59 -4.98 1.39
CA ILE A 249 1.53 -4.26 0.55
C ILE A 249 2.76 -5.14 0.36
N ARG A 250 2.99 -5.60 -0.87
CA ARG A 250 4.24 -6.23 -1.28
C ARG A 250 5.03 -5.27 -2.16
N ILE A 251 6.33 -5.17 -1.87
CA ILE A 251 7.25 -4.33 -2.63
C ILE A 251 8.45 -5.13 -3.12
N GLY A 252 8.70 -5.01 -4.42
CA GLY A 252 9.96 -5.30 -5.09
C GLY A 252 10.75 -4.01 -5.28
N GLY A 253 11.86 -3.82 -4.57
CA GLY A 253 12.63 -2.58 -4.57
C GLY A 253 13.82 -2.56 -5.52
N GLY A 254 14.12 -3.69 -6.18
CA GLY A 254 15.23 -3.85 -7.11
C GLY A 254 16.49 -3.07 -6.74
N THR A 255 17.12 -2.40 -7.70
CA THR A 255 18.36 -1.66 -7.47
C THR A 255 18.15 -0.21 -7.03
N SER A 256 17.00 0.41 -7.34
CA SER A 256 16.72 1.81 -7.01
C SER A 256 16.14 2.00 -5.60
N GLY A 257 15.61 0.95 -5.00
CA GLY A 257 14.96 0.97 -3.69
C GLY A 257 13.46 1.25 -3.75
N ALA A 258 12.79 0.94 -2.63
CA ALA A 258 11.35 1.17 -2.44
C ALA A 258 11.07 2.00 -1.17
N ARG A 259 10.01 2.78 -1.18
CA ARG A 259 9.53 3.55 -0.01
C ARG A 259 8.06 3.27 0.25
N VAL A 260 7.70 3.00 1.50
CA VAL A 260 6.32 2.94 1.98
C VAL A 260 6.19 3.94 3.12
N GLU A 261 5.37 4.98 2.94
CA GLU A 261 5.25 6.05 3.93
C GLU A 261 3.79 6.39 4.24
N ASN A 262 3.46 6.64 5.51
CA ASN A 262 2.12 7.06 5.95
C ASN A 262 0.98 6.07 5.62
N ALA A 263 1.29 4.79 5.36
CA ALA A 263 0.30 3.79 5.00
C ALA A 263 -0.33 3.13 6.23
N THR A 264 -1.61 2.75 6.12
CA THR A 264 -2.32 1.95 7.13
C THR A 264 -2.57 0.54 6.61
N VAL A 265 -2.17 -0.45 7.39
CA VAL A 265 -2.37 -1.88 7.16
C VAL A 265 -3.25 -2.43 8.27
N ARG A 266 -4.32 -3.14 7.91
CA ARG A 266 -5.28 -3.69 8.89
C ARG A 266 -5.70 -5.11 8.55
N ILE A 267 -5.54 -6.02 9.50
CA ILE A 267 -5.94 -7.43 9.42
C ILE A 267 -6.80 -7.71 10.65
N ASP A 268 -8.10 -7.48 10.50
CA ASP A 268 -9.07 -7.41 11.59
C ASP A 268 -10.44 -8.02 11.27
N ASN A 269 -10.65 -8.43 10.02
CA ASN A 269 -11.86 -9.09 9.55
C ASN A 269 -11.55 -9.92 8.29
N PRO A 270 -10.78 -11.01 8.43
CA PRO A 270 -10.46 -11.90 7.32
C PRO A 270 -11.73 -12.56 6.78
N ARG A 271 -12.09 -12.20 5.55
CA ARG A 271 -13.15 -12.86 4.76
C ARG A 271 -12.54 -13.90 3.84
N ASN A 272 -13.20 -15.03 3.63
CA ASN A 272 -12.75 -16.14 2.77
C ASN A 272 -11.31 -16.59 3.14
N PRO A 273 -11.04 -16.92 4.42
CA PRO A 273 -9.69 -17.22 4.90
C PRO A 273 -9.03 -18.39 4.16
N GLU A 274 -9.81 -19.33 3.61
CA GLU A 274 -9.35 -20.43 2.76
C GLU A 274 -8.66 -19.96 1.46
N ALA A 275 -9.03 -18.79 0.95
CA ALA A 275 -8.43 -18.16 -0.22
C ALA A 275 -7.30 -17.19 0.13
N LYS A 276 -6.92 -17.11 1.42
CA LYS A 276 -5.98 -16.10 1.96
C LYS A 276 -4.87 -16.74 2.76
N PRO A 277 -3.90 -17.40 2.09
CA PRO A 277 -2.76 -17.95 2.80
C PRO A 277 -1.83 -16.80 3.24
N ASN A 278 -1.50 -16.73 4.53
CA ASN A 278 -0.43 -15.88 5.07
C ASN A 278 -0.65 -14.36 4.92
N MET A 279 -1.51 -13.78 5.75
CA MET A 279 -1.83 -12.35 5.76
C MET A 279 -0.71 -11.47 6.28
N ARG A 280 0.34 -11.26 5.48
CA ARG A 280 1.44 -10.34 5.82
C ARG A 280 0.94 -8.90 5.73
N GLY A 281 1.46 -8.04 6.59
CA GLY A 281 1.25 -6.61 6.48
C GLY A 281 2.04 -6.03 5.30
N ILE A 282 3.21 -5.48 5.60
CA ILE A 282 4.14 -4.96 4.59
C ILE A 282 5.25 -5.99 4.33
N TRP A 283 5.37 -6.45 3.10
CA TRP A 283 6.35 -7.46 2.71
C TRP A 283 7.35 -6.92 1.69
N MET A 284 8.60 -6.81 2.12
CA MET A 284 9.76 -6.58 1.26
C MET A 284 10.19 -7.93 0.69
N GLU A 285 9.79 -8.26 -0.53
CA GLU A 285 10.06 -9.57 -1.10
C GLU A 285 11.50 -9.67 -1.62
N GLU A 286 11.82 -8.83 -2.61
CA GLU A 286 13.08 -8.80 -3.33
C GLU A 286 13.54 -7.35 -3.60
N GLY A 287 14.84 -7.10 -3.52
CA GLY A 287 15.41 -5.77 -3.75
C GLY A 287 16.60 -5.45 -2.85
N THR A 288 17.29 -4.35 -3.16
CA THR A 288 18.54 -3.96 -2.49
C THR A 288 18.32 -3.16 -1.22
N ASN A 289 17.30 -2.29 -1.21
CA ASN A 289 17.02 -1.39 -0.10
C ASN A 289 15.54 -0.96 -0.05
N ALA A 290 15.03 -0.72 1.15
CA ALA A 290 13.72 -0.10 1.34
C ALA A 290 13.64 0.76 2.60
N GLU A 291 12.73 1.73 2.57
CA GLU A 291 12.33 2.54 3.72
C GLU A 291 10.84 2.38 3.99
N ILE A 292 10.50 2.02 5.22
CA ILE A 292 9.14 2.00 5.76
C ILE A 292 9.07 3.10 6.82
N ASP A 293 8.27 4.14 6.61
CA ASP A 293 8.24 5.30 7.51
C ASP A 293 6.82 5.73 7.89
N ASN A 294 6.62 6.01 9.18
CA ASN A 294 5.35 6.53 9.70
C ASN A 294 4.12 5.69 9.32
N CYS A 295 4.25 4.36 9.34
CA CYS A 295 3.16 3.44 9.01
C CYS A 295 2.44 2.93 10.28
N THR A 296 1.21 2.49 10.07
CA THR A 296 0.43 1.76 11.09
C THR A 296 0.13 0.35 10.57
N VAL A 297 0.42 -0.67 11.37
CA VAL A 297 0.15 -2.07 11.03
C VAL A 297 -0.61 -2.72 12.18
N GLU A 298 -1.83 -3.19 11.92
CA GLU A 298 -2.70 -3.81 12.92
C GLU A 298 -3.06 -5.23 12.51
N ILE A 299 -2.64 -6.21 13.32
CA ILE A 299 -3.03 -7.62 13.18
C ILE A 299 -3.83 -8.00 14.42
N THR A 300 -5.15 -7.89 14.32
CA THR A 300 -6.09 -8.02 15.43
C THR A 300 -7.08 -9.16 15.26
N ASP A 301 -7.19 -9.75 14.07
CA ASP A 301 -7.96 -10.98 13.79
C ASP A 301 -7.27 -11.82 12.70
N LEU A 302 -6.98 -13.09 13.00
CA LEU A 302 -6.48 -14.08 12.05
C LEU A 302 -7.40 -15.31 11.97
N SER A 303 -8.67 -15.17 12.32
CA SER A 303 -9.63 -16.28 12.34
C SER A 303 -9.66 -17.03 11.00
N GLY A 304 -9.37 -18.34 11.05
CA GLY A 304 -9.34 -19.22 9.88
C GLY A 304 -8.08 -19.11 9.01
N THR A 305 -7.13 -18.24 9.35
CA THR A 305 -5.90 -18.00 8.57
C THR A 305 -4.69 -17.79 9.50
N TYR A 306 -3.58 -17.33 8.96
CA TYR A 306 -2.36 -17.04 9.70
C TYR A 306 -1.62 -15.87 9.05
N SER A 307 -0.60 -15.36 9.73
CA SER A 307 0.34 -14.37 9.20
C SER A 307 1.76 -14.75 9.58
N SER A 308 2.72 -14.34 8.77
CA SER A 308 4.15 -14.48 9.08
C SER A 308 4.79 -13.17 9.55
N GLY A 309 4.05 -12.06 9.60
CA GLY A 309 4.55 -10.83 10.20
C GLY A 309 3.77 -9.57 9.86
N GLY A 310 3.84 -8.57 10.73
CA GLY A 310 3.38 -7.21 10.46
C GLY A 310 4.24 -6.52 9.39
N VAL A 311 5.55 -6.44 9.62
CA VAL A 311 6.55 -6.02 8.62
C VAL A 311 7.52 -7.16 8.40
N VAL A 312 7.67 -7.60 7.14
CA VAL A 312 8.46 -8.77 6.78
C VAL A 312 9.59 -8.39 5.82
N VAL A 313 10.84 -8.61 6.23
CA VAL A 313 12.01 -8.52 5.35
C VAL A 313 12.27 -9.92 4.77
N GLY A 314 12.06 -10.06 3.46
CA GLY A 314 12.20 -11.30 2.71
C GLY A 314 13.65 -11.77 2.59
N LYS A 315 13.82 -13.07 2.31
CA LYS A 315 15.15 -13.69 2.15
C LYS A 315 15.95 -13.09 0.98
N GLN A 316 15.27 -12.57 -0.04
CA GLN A 316 15.90 -12.02 -1.24
C GLN A 316 16.09 -10.50 -1.14
N PHE A 317 15.89 -9.94 0.05
CA PHE A 317 15.99 -8.51 0.30
C PHE A 317 17.30 -8.13 0.98
N GLY A 318 17.88 -7.01 0.57
CA GLY A 318 19.08 -6.40 1.12
C GLY A 318 18.77 -5.64 2.40
N THR A 319 19.11 -4.35 2.42
CA THR A 319 18.93 -3.50 3.60
C THR A 319 17.48 -3.04 3.77
N ALA A 320 17.07 -2.75 5.00
CA ALA A 320 15.77 -2.14 5.28
C ALA A 320 15.90 -1.13 6.42
N ARG A 321 15.21 0.00 6.29
CA ARG A 321 15.00 0.97 7.38
C ARG A 321 13.52 1.04 7.70
N ILE A 322 13.16 0.81 8.96
CA ILE A 322 11.79 0.88 9.47
C ILE A 322 11.78 1.97 10.54
N THR A 323 11.08 3.06 10.29
CA THR A 323 11.09 4.26 11.14
C THR A 323 9.69 4.69 11.56
N ASN A 324 9.56 5.24 12.76
CA ASN A 324 8.36 5.92 13.25
C ASN A 324 7.06 5.10 13.09
N THR A 325 7.16 3.78 13.15
CA THR A 325 6.08 2.86 12.77
C THR A 325 5.45 2.25 14.01
N THR A 326 4.12 2.17 14.01
CA THR A 326 3.32 1.55 15.08
C THR A 326 2.78 0.20 14.61
N ILE A 327 2.99 -0.84 15.41
CA ILE A 327 2.58 -2.21 15.07
C ILE A 327 1.82 -2.84 16.23
N GLN A 328 0.55 -3.17 16.00
CA GLN A 328 -0.26 -3.95 16.93
C GLN A 328 -0.34 -5.40 16.48
N THR A 329 -0.05 -6.34 17.37
CA THR A 329 -0.26 -7.78 17.16
C THR A 329 -1.00 -8.40 18.34
N ASN A 330 -2.21 -8.92 18.10
CA ASN A 330 -3.00 -9.65 19.09
C ASN A 330 -2.89 -11.17 18.97
N TYR A 331 -2.22 -11.67 17.93
CA TYR A 331 -1.98 -13.09 17.67
C TYR A 331 -0.47 -13.38 17.75
N SER A 332 -0.12 -14.65 17.95
CA SER A 332 1.27 -15.14 18.03
C SER A 332 2.03 -15.07 16.71
N VAL A 333 2.21 -13.85 16.20
CA VAL A 333 2.95 -13.52 14.97
C VAL A 333 3.93 -12.41 15.28
N PRO A 334 5.16 -12.40 14.71
CA PRO A 334 6.08 -11.28 14.91
C PRO A 334 5.49 -9.97 14.37
N ALA A 335 5.69 -8.88 15.11
CA ALA A 335 5.44 -7.54 14.59
C ALA A 335 6.44 -7.20 13.48
N VAL A 336 7.72 -7.55 13.68
CA VAL A 336 8.77 -7.46 12.68
C VAL A 336 9.41 -8.83 12.49
N ASN A 337 9.44 -9.33 11.25
CA ASN A 337 10.08 -10.60 10.88
C ASN A 337 11.18 -10.37 9.85
N VAL A 338 12.43 -10.50 10.28
CA VAL A 338 13.62 -10.37 9.45
C VAL A 338 14.18 -11.76 9.14
N ARG A 339 14.05 -12.19 7.88
CA ARG A 339 14.43 -13.54 7.46
C ARG A 339 15.89 -13.65 7.05
N SER A 340 16.45 -14.84 7.22
CA SER A 340 17.79 -15.19 6.72
C SER A 340 17.92 -14.85 5.23
N PRO A 341 18.99 -14.17 4.82
CA PRO A 341 19.26 -13.89 3.42
C PRO A 341 19.41 -15.17 2.60
N ALA A 342 19.01 -15.11 1.33
CA ALA A 342 19.35 -16.12 0.35
C ALA A 342 20.89 -16.15 0.17
N THR A 343 21.44 -17.35 0.04
CA THR A 343 22.89 -17.59 -0.14
C THR A 343 23.28 -17.71 -1.61
N GLU A 344 22.30 -17.84 -2.50
CA GLU A 344 22.49 -17.99 -3.94
C GLU A 344 21.60 -17.00 -4.69
N TYR A 345 22.16 -16.39 -5.73
CA TYR A 345 21.42 -15.57 -6.67
C TYR A 345 20.71 -16.48 -7.67
N ASP A 346 19.42 -16.24 -7.87
CA ASP A 346 18.61 -16.93 -8.88
C ASP A 346 17.84 -15.89 -9.71
N PRO A 347 18.18 -15.69 -11.00
CA PRO A 347 17.51 -14.72 -11.85
C PRO A 347 16.03 -15.02 -12.09
N ALA A 348 15.57 -16.26 -11.88
CA ALA A 348 14.16 -16.61 -12.04
C ALA A 348 13.29 -16.07 -10.90
N THR A 349 13.87 -15.89 -9.71
CA THR A 349 13.16 -15.40 -8.51
C THR A 349 13.65 -14.02 -8.05
N MET A 350 14.73 -13.50 -8.64
CA MET A 350 15.28 -12.15 -8.40
C MET A 350 15.46 -11.36 -9.70
N PRO A 351 14.42 -11.22 -10.54
CA PRO A 351 14.56 -10.68 -11.90
C PRO A 351 14.87 -9.17 -11.93
N SER A 352 14.77 -8.47 -10.80
CA SER A 352 15.02 -7.02 -10.72
C SER A 352 16.42 -6.67 -10.19
N MET A 353 17.21 -7.68 -9.83
CA MET A 353 18.60 -7.59 -9.42
C MET A 353 19.51 -8.32 -10.41
N GLN A 354 20.83 -8.13 -10.28
CA GLN A 354 21.85 -8.83 -11.08
C GLN A 354 22.77 -9.72 -10.24
N ALA A 355 22.69 -9.58 -8.92
CA ALA A 355 23.45 -10.32 -7.92
C ALA A 355 22.73 -10.21 -6.57
N LEU A 356 23.16 -11.00 -5.59
CA LEU A 356 22.70 -10.83 -4.21
C LEU A 356 23.10 -9.43 -3.67
N PRO A 357 22.26 -8.82 -2.82
CA PRO A 357 22.65 -7.63 -2.08
C PRO A 357 23.94 -7.87 -1.29
N SER A 358 24.87 -6.91 -1.32
CA SER A 358 26.13 -7.00 -0.57
C SER A 358 25.98 -6.71 0.92
N ASN A 359 24.83 -6.17 1.32
CA ASN A 359 24.51 -5.82 2.69
C ASN A 359 23.06 -6.22 3.01
N HIS A 360 22.85 -6.77 4.20
CA HIS A 360 21.56 -7.25 4.68
C HIS A 360 21.13 -6.57 5.98
N GLY A 361 21.90 -5.60 6.50
CA GLY A 361 21.60 -4.93 7.76
C GLY A 361 20.20 -4.30 7.76
N VAL A 362 19.46 -4.52 8.84
CA VAL A 362 18.14 -3.92 9.08
C VAL A 362 18.25 -2.91 10.21
N ALA A 363 17.69 -1.72 10.02
CA ALA A 363 17.61 -0.67 11.03
C ALA A 363 16.14 -0.41 11.39
N CYS A 364 15.81 -0.51 12.67
CA CYS A 364 14.50 -0.16 13.22
C CYS A 364 14.67 1.02 14.18
N GLU A 365 14.00 2.13 13.93
CA GLU A 365 14.13 3.37 14.71
C GLU A 365 12.77 3.95 15.11
N ASN A 366 12.57 4.22 16.39
CA ASN A 366 11.31 4.77 16.93
C ASN A 366 10.08 3.89 16.60
N LEU A 367 10.14 2.59 16.97
CA LEU A 367 9.02 1.67 16.80
C LEU A 367 8.21 1.55 18.09
N SER A 368 6.89 1.52 17.95
CA SER A 368 5.96 1.16 19.02
C SER A 368 5.27 -0.15 18.68
N ILE A 369 5.55 -1.21 19.45
CA ILE A 369 4.98 -2.53 19.26
C ILE A 369 4.14 -2.89 20.50
N TYR A 370 2.88 -3.26 20.30
CA TYR A 370 2.00 -3.63 21.40
C TYR A 370 0.94 -4.66 21.00
N GLY A 371 0.16 -5.13 21.96
CA GLY A 371 -1.05 -5.92 21.72
C GLY A 371 -1.23 -7.06 22.70
N ALA A 372 -2.05 -8.03 22.30
CA ALA A 372 -2.46 -9.15 23.15
C ALA A 372 -1.86 -10.52 22.76
N ALA A 373 -0.86 -10.56 21.87
CA ALA A 373 -0.22 -11.80 21.44
C ALA A 373 0.30 -12.62 22.64
N PRO A 374 -0.15 -13.87 22.84
CA PRO A 374 0.14 -14.61 24.07
C PRO A 374 1.52 -15.28 24.09
N ASP A 375 2.10 -15.63 22.95
CA ASP A 375 3.38 -16.36 22.89
C ASP A 375 4.19 -16.03 21.62
N GLY A 376 5.34 -16.67 21.47
CA GLY A 376 6.31 -16.40 20.41
C GLY A 376 7.14 -15.16 20.72
N THR A 377 7.56 -14.42 19.69
CA THR A 377 8.42 -13.24 19.82
C THR A 377 7.84 -12.04 19.10
N ALA A 378 8.01 -10.83 19.64
CA ALA A 378 7.54 -9.61 19.00
C ALA A 378 8.42 -9.21 17.81
N ILE A 379 9.74 -9.42 17.90
CA ILE A 379 10.69 -9.16 16.82
C ILE A 379 11.50 -10.43 16.59
N LEU A 380 11.41 -11.00 15.39
CA LEU A 380 12.23 -12.13 14.97
C LEU A 380 13.31 -11.65 14.00
N LEU A 381 14.58 -11.87 14.35
CA LEU A 381 15.72 -11.58 13.52
C LEU A 381 16.55 -12.83 13.28
N THR A 382 16.59 -13.30 12.03
CA THR A 382 17.33 -14.51 11.65
C THR A 382 18.37 -14.22 10.57
N GLY A 383 19.62 -14.64 10.79
CA GLY A 383 20.68 -14.75 9.78
C GLY A 383 21.27 -13.45 9.26
N ARG A 384 21.08 -12.31 9.96
CA ARG A 384 21.52 -10.99 9.48
C ARG A 384 22.44 -10.29 10.47
N ASP A 385 23.66 -10.03 10.01
CA ASP A 385 24.66 -9.30 10.80
C ASP A 385 24.47 -7.78 10.74
N GLY A 386 24.89 -7.08 11.80
CA GLY A 386 25.00 -5.62 11.82
C GLY A 386 23.67 -4.87 11.93
N CYS A 387 22.60 -5.56 12.34
CA CYS A 387 21.29 -4.96 12.51
C CYS A 387 21.22 -4.01 13.72
N ARG A 388 20.33 -3.02 13.66
CA ARG A 388 20.25 -1.94 14.65
C ARG A 388 18.80 -1.71 15.06
N PHE A 389 18.57 -1.60 16.36
CA PHE A 389 17.28 -1.27 16.94
C PHE A 389 17.51 -0.09 17.88
N SER A 390 16.89 1.07 17.58
CA SER A 390 17.04 2.30 18.35
C SER A 390 15.67 2.87 18.72
N GLY A 391 15.42 3.20 20.00
CA GLY A 391 14.14 3.79 20.39
C GLY A 391 12.95 2.84 20.18
N VAL A 392 13.15 1.53 20.36
CA VAL A 392 12.11 0.52 20.15
C VAL A 392 11.42 0.19 21.47
N SER A 393 10.09 0.25 21.50
CA SER A 393 9.27 -0.15 22.64
C SER A 393 8.39 -1.35 22.30
N VAL A 394 8.46 -2.40 23.10
CA VAL A 394 7.57 -3.58 23.02
C VAL A 394 6.76 -3.70 24.31
N GLN A 395 5.44 -3.79 24.17
CA GLN A 395 4.48 -3.93 25.27
C GLN A 395 3.51 -5.09 25.00
N HIS A 396 3.83 -6.27 25.53
CA HIS A 396 3.00 -7.48 25.42
C HIS A 396 2.91 -8.15 26.79
N HIS A 397 1.73 -8.15 27.40
CA HIS A 397 1.58 -8.50 28.81
C HIS A 397 1.03 -9.91 29.06
N PHE A 398 0.68 -10.65 28.01
CA PHE A 398 -0.01 -11.93 28.12
C PHE A 398 0.89 -13.11 27.78
N GLY A 399 0.67 -14.24 28.46
CA GLY A 399 1.35 -15.52 28.22
C GLY A 399 2.87 -15.45 28.38
N SER A 400 3.63 -15.95 27.41
CA SER A 400 5.10 -16.07 27.45
C SER A 400 5.77 -15.39 26.25
N ARG A 401 5.23 -14.27 25.80
CA ARG A 401 5.74 -13.54 24.63
C ARG A 401 7.12 -12.95 24.90
N ASP A 402 8.09 -13.24 24.03
CA ASP A 402 9.43 -12.65 24.07
C ASP A 402 9.46 -11.26 23.41
N GLY A 403 10.45 -10.44 23.79
CA GLY A 403 10.65 -9.11 23.22
C GLY A 403 11.29 -9.17 21.83
N ILE A 404 12.53 -9.62 21.78
CA ILE A 404 13.27 -9.86 20.53
C ILE A 404 14.01 -11.20 20.58
N THR A 405 13.93 -11.94 19.47
CA THR A 405 14.71 -13.15 19.22
C THR A 405 15.73 -12.90 18.11
N ILE A 406 17.00 -13.15 18.40
CA ILE A 406 18.15 -12.98 17.50
C ILE A 406 18.78 -14.36 17.26
N GLU A 407 18.62 -14.86 16.05
CA GLU A 407 19.15 -16.15 15.59
C GLU A 407 20.20 -15.88 14.51
N ASN A 408 21.45 -16.31 14.73
CA ASN A 408 22.55 -16.17 13.78
C ASN A 408 22.76 -14.71 13.30
N GLY A 409 22.57 -13.72 14.19
CA GLY A 409 22.64 -12.29 13.88
C GLY A 409 23.72 -11.57 14.68
N ARG A 410 24.96 -11.54 14.18
CA ARG A 410 26.11 -10.99 14.90
C ARG A 410 26.15 -9.47 14.80
N ARG A 411 26.81 -8.84 15.77
CA ARG A 411 26.97 -7.36 15.81
C ARG A 411 25.62 -6.62 15.78
N THR A 412 24.57 -7.26 16.27
CA THR A 412 23.27 -6.61 16.48
C THR A 412 23.40 -5.60 17.62
N THR A 413 22.87 -4.40 17.41
CA THR A 413 22.90 -3.31 18.38
C THR A 413 21.50 -2.98 18.85
N LEU A 414 21.33 -2.87 20.18
CA LEU A 414 20.10 -2.44 20.83
C LEU A 414 20.41 -1.17 21.62
N ASN A 415 19.81 -0.05 21.22
CA ASN A 415 20.01 1.26 21.84
C ASN A 415 18.67 1.87 22.25
N ASP A 416 18.56 2.38 23.47
CA ASP A 416 17.34 3.04 23.95
C ASP A 416 16.06 2.19 23.72
N VAL A 417 16.14 0.89 24.01
CA VAL A 417 15.02 -0.04 23.82
C VAL A 417 14.33 -0.35 25.14
N ARG A 418 13.02 -0.54 25.09
CA ARG A 418 12.18 -0.91 26.23
C ARG A 418 11.39 -2.17 25.92
N PHE A 419 11.64 -3.24 26.65
CA PHE A 419 10.91 -4.50 26.53
C PHE A 419 10.12 -4.77 27.81
N ARG A 420 8.80 -4.52 27.73
CA ARG A 420 7.82 -4.87 28.76
C ARG A 420 7.04 -6.08 28.29
N VAL A 421 7.62 -7.24 28.51
CA VAL A 421 7.09 -8.51 28.02
C VAL A 421 6.95 -9.52 29.16
N SER A 422 6.06 -10.49 28.99
CA SER A 422 5.85 -11.56 29.97
C SER A 422 6.83 -12.73 29.81
N GLY A 423 7.38 -12.94 28.62
CA GLY A 423 8.45 -13.89 28.34
C GLY A 423 9.85 -13.30 28.55
N THR A 424 10.80 -13.77 27.76
CA THR A 424 12.20 -13.33 27.80
C THR A 424 12.36 -12.04 26.99
N PRO A 425 12.84 -10.94 27.57
CA PRO A 425 13.02 -9.68 26.84
C PRO A 425 13.94 -9.80 25.62
N ILE A 426 15.03 -10.55 25.74
CA ILE A 426 16.02 -10.77 24.68
C ILE A 426 16.41 -12.24 24.67
N VAL A 427 16.07 -12.95 23.59
CA VAL A 427 16.55 -14.31 23.30
C VAL A 427 17.59 -14.20 22.20
N ALA A 428 18.83 -14.62 22.45
CA ALA A 428 19.89 -14.50 21.44
C ALA A 428 20.92 -15.62 21.57
N ASP A 429 21.37 -16.13 20.43
CA ASP A 429 22.50 -17.08 20.36
C ASP A 429 23.87 -16.40 20.53
N SER A 430 23.91 -15.10 20.27
CA SER A 430 25.08 -14.24 20.39
C SER A 430 24.70 -12.96 21.11
N THR A 431 25.54 -12.51 22.05
CA THR A 431 25.21 -11.34 22.88
C THR A 431 25.15 -10.07 22.03
N PRO A 432 24.01 -9.36 21.95
CA PRO A 432 23.93 -8.10 21.26
C PRO A 432 24.68 -7.01 22.02
N ILE A 433 25.12 -5.98 21.29
CA ILE A 433 25.70 -4.77 21.87
C ILE A 433 24.55 -3.92 22.40
N THR A 434 24.54 -3.64 23.69
CA THR A 434 23.41 -2.98 24.36
C THR A 434 23.81 -1.62 24.94
N ARG A 435 22.90 -0.64 24.84
CA ARG A 435 22.97 0.66 25.51
C ARG A 435 21.57 1.09 25.89
N ASN A 436 21.37 1.52 27.14
CA ASN A 436 20.07 2.00 27.66
C ASN A 436 18.92 1.02 27.37
N VAL A 437 19.12 -0.27 27.68
CA VAL A 437 18.09 -1.31 27.54
C VAL A 437 17.30 -1.39 28.84
N GLU A 438 16.01 -1.05 28.77
CA GLU A 438 15.08 -1.23 29.87
C GLU A 438 14.30 -2.53 29.68
N THR A 439 14.48 -3.48 30.59
CA THR A 439 13.66 -4.71 30.64
C THR A 439 12.79 -4.68 31.89
N GLY A 440 11.56 -5.19 31.78
CA GLY A 440 10.68 -5.30 32.94
C GLY A 440 9.65 -6.40 32.75
N GLY A 441 9.62 -7.36 33.68
CA GLY A 441 8.48 -8.26 33.87
C GLY A 441 7.37 -7.56 34.66
N ILE A 442 6.16 -8.13 34.65
CA ILE A 442 4.97 -7.61 35.35
C ILE A 442 5.10 -7.77 36.87
N GLY A 443 6.02 -7.01 37.47
CA GLY A 443 6.19 -6.85 38.92
C GLY A 443 5.99 -5.41 39.40
N SER A 444 5.68 -4.47 38.50
CA SER A 444 5.53 -3.03 38.85
C SER A 444 4.24 -2.38 38.33
N LEU A 445 3.27 -3.16 37.84
CA LEU A 445 1.99 -2.64 37.32
C LEU A 445 1.01 -2.13 38.39
N SER A 446 1.38 -2.09 39.68
CA SER A 446 0.60 -1.36 40.71
C SER A 446 0.64 0.17 40.56
N LYS A 447 1.21 0.73 39.48
CA LYS A 447 1.33 2.18 39.25
C LYS A 447 0.83 2.68 37.88
N LEU A 448 0.12 1.87 37.09
CA LEU A 448 -0.38 2.28 35.76
C LEU A 448 -1.89 2.07 35.55
N GLY A 449 -2.64 1.68 36.59
CA GLY A 449 -4.07 1.99 36.63
C GLY A 449 -4.19 3.47 36.93
N ASP A 450 -4.61 4.27 35.94
CA ASP A 450 -5.32 5.57 36.08
C ASP A 450 -5.16 6.52 34.86
N SER A 451 -4.48 6.17 33.75
CA SER A 451 -4.19 7.18 32.72
C SER A 451 -4.51 6.88 31.24
N LEU A 452 -5.06 5.70 30.89
CA LEU A 452 -5.34 5.40 29.47
C LEU A 452 -6.77 4.94 29.15
N LEU A 453 -7.66 4.93 30.14
CA LEU A 453 -9.08 4.60 29.93
C LEU A 453 -10.04 5.81 30.05
N ASP A 454 -9.55 7.01 30.38
CA ASP A 454 -10.39 8.21 30.58
C ASP A 454 -10.31 9.25 29.44
N THR A 455 -9.83 8.89 28.24
CA THR A 455 -9.90 9.76 27.05
C THR A 455 -10.31 9.04 25.78
N LEU A 456 -11.43 8.32 25.83
CA LEU A 456 -12.30 8.11 24.67
C LEU A 456 -13.72 8.57 25.00
#